data_AF-A0A2E4XLA0-F1
#
_entry.id   AF-A0A2E4XLA0-F1
#
_cell.length_a   1.000
_cell.length_b   1.000
_cell.length_c   1.000
_cell.angle_alpha   90.00
_cell.angle_beta   90.00
_cell.angle_gamma   90.00
#
_symmetry.space_group_name_H-M   'P 1'
#
loop_
_entity.id
_entity.type
_entity.pdbx_description
1 polymer ?
#
loop_
_entity_poly.entity_id
_entity_poly.type
_entity_poly.pdbx_seq_one_letter_code
_entity_poly.pdbx_strand_id
1 'polypeptide(L)'
;MKRRTKRRTKKKTKKKRYSIKNARMVSRKRYNVLLKKKRRTRKENKDLDRALFVNYCKCVKKLKYSKKYGKGAEYPICMNSIYKQRGIKPPSGVTKKCKRYT
;
A
#
# COMPACT_ATOMS: atom_id res chain seq x y z
N MET A 1 14.33 54.19 8.32
CA MET A 1 13.13 53.40 7.94
C MET A 1 13.46 51.91 7.88
N LYS A 2 12.93 51.03 8.75
CA LYS A 2 13.16 49.57 8.69
C LYS A 2 11.87 48.85 8.25
N ARG A 3 11.81 48.40 7.00
CA ARG A 3 10.70 47.61 6.44
C ARG A 3 10.74 46.17 7.01
N ARG A 4 9.86 45.85 7.96
CA ARG A 4 9.62 44.48 8.45
C ARG A 4 8.91 43.63 7.38
N THR A 5 9.65 42.79 6.66
CA THR A 5 9.06 41.76 5.78
C THR A 5 8.45 40.63 6.62
N LYS A 6 7.12 40.58 6.72
CA LYS A 6 6.37 39.46 7.31
C LYS A 6 6.62 38.17 6.51
N ARG A 7 7.49 37.28 7.00
CA ARG A 7 7.64 35.91 6.47
C ARG A 7 6.31 35.16 6.64
N ARG A 8 5.56 34.97 5.54
CA ARG A 8 4.40 34.07 5.48
C ARG A 8 4.87 32.63 5.71
N THR A 9 4.72 32.12 6.93
CA THR A 9 4.93 30.70 7.23
C THR A 9 3.82 29.89 6.55
N LYS A 10 4.17 29.15 5.49
CA LYS A 10 3.26 28.19 4.83
C LYS A 10 2.82 27.16 5.88
N LYS A 11 1.59 27.28 6.40
CA LYS A 11 0.95 26.25 7.24
C LYS A 11 1.00 24.91 6.50
N LYS A 12 1.79 23.95 6.98
CA LYS A 12 1.81 22.57 6.46
C LYS A 12 0.42 21.98 6.65
N THR A 13 -0.38 21.89 5.59
CA THR A 13 -1.65 21.18 5.61
C THR A 13 -1.40 19.72 6.00
N LYS A 14 -2.00 19.26 7.10
CA LYS A 14 -1.90 17.87 7.55
C LYS A 14 -2.41 16.97 6.42
N LYS A 15 -1.53 16.14 5.83
CA LYS A 15 -1.94 15.16 4.80
C LYS A 15 -3.00 14.23 5.42
N LYS A 16 -4.20 14.18 4.81
CA LYS A 16 -5.24 13.20 5.18
C LYS A 16 -4.62 11.80 5.18
N ARG A 17 -4.70 11.10 6.32
CA ARG A 17 -4.33 9.68 6.42
C ARG A 17 -5.49 8.86 5.85
N TYR A 18 -5.20 8.04 4.84
CA TYR A 18 -6.23 7.19 4.25
C TYR A 18 -6.35 5.90 5.06
N SER A 19 -7.57 5.42 5.34
CA SER A 19 -7.77 4.17 6.06
C SER A 19 -7.85 2.99 5.09
N ILE A 20 -7.11 1.91 5.37
CA ILE A 20 -7.20 0.64 4.63
C ILE A 20 -8.44 -0.17 5.00
N LYS A 21 -9.07 0.11 6.17
CA LYS A 21 -10.24 -0.67 6.64
C LYS A 21 -11.35 -0.74 5.58
N ASN A 22 -11.54 0.35 4.83
CA ASN A 22 -12.60 0.47 3.83
C ASN A 22 -12.08 0.28 2.39
N ALA A 23 -10.83 -0.15 2.21
CA ALA A 23 -10.30 -0.38 0.88
C ALA A 23 -11.02 -1.60 0.26
N ARG A 24 -11.85 -1.33 -0.75
CA ARG A 24 -12.68 -2.33 -1.45
C ARG A 24 -11.80 -3.44 -2.02
N MET A 25 -11.93 -4.64 -1.47
CA MET A 25 -11.32 -5.86 -2.00
C MET A 25 -12.33 -6.61 -2.85
N VAL A 26 -11.85 -7.32 -3.86
CA VAL A 26 -12.66 -8.37 -4.50
C VAL A 26 -12.93 -9.49 -3.51
N SER A 27 -14.00 -10.26 -3.74
CA SER A 27 -14.30 -11.44 -2.93
C SER A 27 -13.14 -12.45 -2.97
N ARG A 28 -12.96 -13.24 -1.91
CA ARG A 28 -11.87 -14.22 -1.82
C ARG A 28 -11.89 -15.22 -2.98
N LYS A 29 -13.08 -15.66 -3.40
CA LYS A 29 -13.27 -16.53 -4.58
C LYS A 29 -12.72 -15.86 -5.84
N ARG A 30 -13.15 -14.62 -6.12
CA ARG A 30 -12.71 -13.86 -7.29
C ARG A 30 -11.21 -13.58 -7.25
N TYR A 31 -10.65 -13.27 -6.08
CA TYR A 31 -9.21 -13.09 -5.90
C TYR A 31 -8.41 -14.34 -6.29
N ASN A 32 -8.83 -15.52 -5.81
CA ASN A 32 -8.15 -16.78 -6.12
C ASN A 32 -8.24 -17.12 -7.61
N VAL A 33 -9.39 -16.86 -8.24
CA VAL A 33 -9.57 -17.03 -9.69
C VAL A 33 -8.63 -16.10 -10.45
N LEU A 34 -8.56 -14.82 -10.07
CA LEU A 34 -7.68 -13.84 -10.69
C LEU A 34 -6.20 -14.25 -10.57
N LEU A 35 -5.76 -14.78 -9.42
CA LEU A 35 -4.40 -15.26 -9.25
C LEU A 35 -4.04 -16.40 -10.22
N LYS A 36 -4.94 -17.38 -10.41
CA LYS A 36 -4.72 -18.56 -11.27
C LYS A 36 -4.85 -18.26 -12.77
N LYS A 37 -5.61 -17.22 -13.14
CA LYS A 37 -5.88 -16.89 -14.55
C LYS A 37 -4.62 -16.34 -15.24
N LYS A 38 -4.16 -17.00 -16.31
CA LYS A 38 -3.01 -16.58 -17.15
C LYS A 38 -3.28 -15.29 -17.93
N ARG A 39 -4.42 -15.20 -18.62
CA ARG A 39 -4.82 -14.02 -19.42
C ARG A 39 -5.95 -13.28 -18.72
N ARG A 40 -5.71 -12.02 -18.37
CA ARG A 40 -6.65 -11.18 -17.63
C ARG A 40 -7.01 -9.96 -18.46
N THR A 41 -8.26 -9.54 -18.39
CA THR A 41 -8.69 -8.26 -18.95
C THR A 41 -8.10 -7.09 -18.16
N ARG A 42 -8.12 -5.90 -18.75
CA ARG A 42 -7.64 -4.67 -18.09
C ARG A 42 -8.37 -4.38 -16.76
N LYS A 43 -9.66 -4.71 -16.67
CA LYS A 43 -10.46 -4.58 -15.44
C LYS A 43 -10.00 -5.56 -14.37
N GLU A 44 -9.82 -6.83 -14.74
CA GLU A 44 -9.34 -7.90 -13.85
C GLU A 44 -7.94 -7.63 -13.29
N ASN A 45 -7.04 -7.09 -14.10
CA ASN A 45 -5.71 -6.67 -13.63
C ASN A 45 -5.81 -5.56 -12.59
N LYS A 46 -6.65 -4.53 -12.82
CA LYS A 46 -6.86 -3.45 -11.83
C LYS A 46 -7.46 -3.98 -10.53
N ASP A 47 -8.40 -4.91 -10.61
CA ASP A 47 -9.01 -5.56 -9.45
C ASP A 47 -7.97 -6.34 -8.63
N LEU A 48 -7.14 -7.13 -9.31
CA LEU A 48 -6.09 -7.89 -8.67
C LEU A 48 -5.01 -7.00 -8.05
N ASP A 49 -4.57 -5.96 -8.76
CA ASP A 49 -3.59 -4.99 -8.25
C ASP A 49 -4.07 -4.30 -6.98
N ARG A 50 -5.33 -3.88 -6.96
CA ARG A 50 -5.97 -3.30 -5.77
C ARG A 50 -5.98 -4.30 -4.61
N ALA A 51 -6.37 -5.55 -4.87
CA ALA A 51 -6.41 -6.58 -3.84
C ALA A 51 -5.02 -6.89 -3.29
N LEU A 52 -4.01 -7.03 -4.16
CA LEU A 52 -2.61 -7.24 -3.77
C LEU A 52 -2.09 -6.07 -2.94
N PHE A 53 -2.38 -4.83 -3.33
CA PHE A 53 -1.99 -3.65 -2.59
C PHE A 53 -2.60 -3.63 -1.17
N VAL A 54 -3.89 -3.93 -1.05
CA VAL A 54 -4.56 -3.99 0.26
C VAL A 54 -3.97 -5.10 1.12
N ASN A 55 -3.71 -6.28 0.56
CA ASN A 55 -3.08 -7.39 1.26
C ASN A 55 -1.66 -7.06 1.71
N TYR A 56 -0.88 -6.42 0.84
CA TYR A 56 0.47 -5.93 1.15
C TYR A 56 0.45 -4.99 2.35
N CYS A 57 -0.42 -3.99 2.33
CA CYS A 57 -0.47 -3.05 3.44
C CYS A 57 -1.06 -3.60 4.72
N LYS A 58 -2.00 -4.55 4.64
CA LYS A 58 -2.47 -5.30 5.81
C LYS A 58 -1.33 -6.09 6.44
N CYS A 59 -0.51 -6.75 5.62
CA CYS A 59 0.69 -7.45 6.08
C CYS A 59 1.66 -6.49 6.77
N VAL A 60 2.00 -5.36 6.13
CA VAL A 60 2.90 -4.35 6.72
C VAL A 60 2.35 -3.85 8.05
N LYS A 61 1.06 -3.50 8.10
CA LYS A 61 0.41 -3.06 9.34
C LYS A 61 0.49 -4.12 10.44
N LYS A 62 0.19 -5.38 10.12
CA LYS A 62 0.25 -6.49 11.08
C LYS A 62 1.65 -6.67 11.65
N LEU A 63 2.68 -6.63 10.81
CA LEU A 63 4.07 -6.77 11.24
C LEU A 63 4.54 -5.54 12.04
N LYS A 64 4.14 -4.34 11.64
CA LYS A 64 4.47 -3.07 12.32
C LYS A 64 3.96 -2.99 13.75
N TYR A 65 2.78 -3.55 14.00
CA TYR A 65 2.24 -3.65 15.35
C TYR A 65 2.69 -4.92 16.09
N SER A 66 3.36 -5.86 15.40
CA SER A 66 3.96 -7.00 16.07
C SER A 66 5.33 -6.62 16.63
N LYS A 67 5.58 -6.93 17.91
CA LYS A 67 6.90 -6.74 18.53
C LYS A 67 7.97 -7.73 18.03
N LYS A 68 7.63 -8.62 17.10
CA LYS A 68 8.49 -9.73 16.63
C LYS A 68 9.54 -9.33 15.59
N TYR A 69 9.39 -8.18 14.92
CA TYR A 69 10.26 -7.81 13.80
C TYR A 69 10.78 -6.38 13.97
N GLY A 70 12.05 -6.16 13.59
CA GLY A 70 12.66 -4.84 13.58
C GLY A 70 11.96 -3.88 12.63
N LYS A 71 11.87 -2.60 13.01
CA LYS A 71 11.26 -1.53 12.19
C LYS A 71 11.91 -1.52 10.80
N GLY A 72 11.11 -1.69 9.75
CA GLY A 72 11.57 -1.67 8.36
C GLY A 72 11.68 -3.06 7.70
N ALA A 73 11.78 -4.15 8.46
CA ALA A 73 11.77 -5.52 7.92
C ALA A 73 10.39 -5.92 7.35
N GLU A 74 9.33 -5.23 7.78
CA GLU A 74 7.94 -5.46 7.35
C GLU A 74 7.79 -5.40 5.82
N TYR A 75 8.42 -4.42 5.19
CA TYR A 75 8.25 -4.16 3.76
C TYR A 75 8.83 -5.26 2.87
N PRO A 76 10.10 -5.69 3.04
CA PRO A 76 10.65 -6.80 2.24
C PRO A 76 9.91 -8.11 2.51
N ILE A 77 9.52 -8.42 3.75
CA ILE A 77 8.76 -9.64 4.09
C ILE A 77 7.42 -9.67 3.34
N CYS A 78 6.63 -8.59 3.46
CA CYS A 78 5.34 -8.51 2.79
C CYS A 78 5.47 -8.41 1.27
N MET A 79 6.54 -7.79 0.76
CA MET A 79 6.79 -7.74 -0.67
C MET A 79 7.06 -9.14 -1.22
N ASN A 80 7.85 -9.94 -0.49
CA ASN A 80 8.16 -11.30 -0.90
C ASN A 80 6.90 -12.18 -0.90
N SER A 81 6.14 -12.17 0.19
CA SER A 81 4.96 -13.01 0.38
C SER A 81 3.80 -12.67 -0.57
N ILE A 82 3.57 -11.38 -0.85
CA ILE A 82 2.41 -10.96 -1.64
C ILE A 82 2.68 -10.95 -3.14
N TYR A 83 3.91 -10.59 -3.56
CA TYR A 83 4.27 -10.39 -4.97
C TYR A 83 5.24 -11.45 -5.48
N LYS A 84 6.45 -11.52 -4.92
CA LYS A 84 7.54 -12.34 -5.48
C LYS A 84 7.21 -13.84 -5.48
N GLN A 85 6.73 -14.39 -4.36
CA GLN A 85 6.34 -15.79 -4.27
C GLN A 85 5.18 -16.18 -5.19
N ARG A 86 4.42 -15.19 -5.69
CA ARG A 86 3.29 -15.40 -6.60
C ARG A 86 3.65 -15.13 -8.07
N GLY A 87 4.91 -14.82 -8.37
CA GLY A 87 5.36 -14.46 -9.71
C GLY A 87 4.77 -13.14 -10.23
N ILE A 88 4.28 -12.26 -9.34
CA ILE A 88 3.64 -11.00 -9.73
C ILE A 88 4.63 -9.86 -9.53
N LYS A 89 4.84 -9.05 -10.56
CA LYS A 89 5.70 -7.87 -10.47
C LYS A 89 5.03 -6.81 -9.60
N PRO A 90 5.68 -6.35 -8.49
CA PRO A 90 5.11 -5.32 -7.66
C PRO A 90 5.06 -3.97 -8.40
N PRO A 91 3.99 -3.18 -8.23
CA PRO A 91 3.93 -1.86 -8.84
C PRO A 91 4.96 -0.91 -8.23
N SER A 92 5.51 -0.04 -9.07
CA SER A 92 6.48 0.97 -8.65
C SER A 92 5.90 1.86 -7.54
N GLY A 93 6.63 1.99 -6.43
CA GLY A 93 6.24 2.84 -5.32
C GLY A 93 5.14 2.28 -4.41
N VAL A 94 4.86 0.98 -4.45
CA VAL A 94 3.87 0.31 -3.56
C VAL A 94 4.12 0.62 -2.08
N THR A 95 5.39 0.60 -1.65
CA THR A 95 5.82 0.94 -0.30
C THR A 95 5.51 2.40 0.07
N LYS A 96 5.81 3.34 -0.83
CA LYS A 96 5.53 4.78 -0.63
C LYS A 96 4.03 5.04 -0.57
N LYS A 97 3.24 4.38 -1.42
CA LYS A 97 1.77 4.44 -1.38
C LYS A 97 1.27 3.89 -0.06
N CYS A 98 1.73 2.72 0.36
CA CYS A 98 1.31 2.05 1.58
C CYS A 98 1.56 2.88 2.85
N LYS A 99 2.71 3.57 2.93
CA LYS A 99 3.03 4.51 4.01
C LYS A 99 2.00 5.63 4.20
N ARG A 100 1.22 5.98 3.16
CA ARG A 100 0.15 6.99 3.26
C ARG A 100 -1.13 6.44 3.93
N TYR A 101 -1.21 5.11 4.06
CA TYR A 101 -2.36 4.40 4.60
C TYR A 101 -2.10 3.73 5.97
N THR A 102 -0.85 3.72 6.44
CA THR A 102 -0.40 3.21 7.75
C THR A 102 -0.06 4.34 8.70
#